data_AF-A0A9D1FRC9-F1
#
_entry.id   AF-A0A9D1FRC9-F1
#
_cell.length_a   1.000
_cell.length_b   1.000
_cell.length_c   1.000
_cell.angle_alpha   90.00
_cell.angle_beta   90.00
_cell.angle_gamma   90.00
#
_symmetry.space_group_name_H-M   'P 1'
#
loop_
_entity.id
_entity.type
_entity.pdbx_description
1 polymer ?
#
loop_
_entity_poly.entity_id
_entity_poly.type
_entity_poly.pdbx_seq_one_letter_code
_entity_poly.pdbx_strand_id
1 'polypeptide(L)'
;MKKWLPAAAAIVVLAMAAIVLFRFQSAEPAFAFTIDGLAAETEFSEDQLRQVYEQNLPLFTYDVGVAVLAAELSPETPGETVEHILLRMGEQTDLAQLAQEFPEGSFYRLEMNSLDTQEGRSGAYAARWEIASQMQEGELSGPFDAGGTQMLLRCLSRTENGTLPFETVRGTMESQLQTAAVQEKIREKAAQAEIVCEEDQLRQAALEALGK
;
A
#
# COMPACT_ATOMS: atom_id res chain seq x y z
N MET A 1 -32.70 18.20 -20.05
CA MET A 1 -31.67 18.64 -19.08
C MET A 1 -30.92 17.42 -18.58
N LYS A 2 -29.71 17.16 -19.11
CA LYS A 2 -28.74 16.20 -18.56
C LYS A 2 -27.41 16.92 -18.59
N LYS A 3 -26.94 17.40 -17.42
CA LYS A 3 -25.63 18.03 -17.29
C LYS A 3 -24.59 16.91 -17.18
N TRP A 4 -23.80 16.75 -18.24
CA TRP A 4 -22.51 16.06 -18.20
C TRP A 4 -21.53 16.92 -17.38
N LEU A 5 -20.86 16.33 -16.39
CA LEU A 5 -19.57 16.84 -15.91
C LEU A 5 -18.46 16.20 -16.77
N PRO A 6 -17.41 16.95 -17.14
CA PRO A 6 -16.46 16.49 -18.14
C PRO A 6 -15.40 15.58 -17.51
N ALA A 7 -14.98 14.56 -18.26
CA ALA A 7 -13.89 13.63 -17.97
C ALA A 7 -12.49 14.28 -17.82
N ALA A 8 -12.42 15.61 -17.66
CA ALA A 8 -11.18 16.37 -17.56
C ALA A 8 -10.55 16.34 -16.15
N ALA A 9 -11.33 16.06 -15.09
CA ALA A 9 -10.81 16.07 -13.72
C ALA A 9 -9.93 14.85 -13.38
N ALA A 10 -10.15 13.71 -14.04
CA ALA A 10 -9.41 12.47 -13.74
C ALA A 10 -7.99 12.46 -14.35
N ILE A 11 -7.74 13.20 -15.43
CA ILE A 11 -6.45 13.20 -16.14
C ILE A 11 -5.43 14.15 -15.49
N VAL A 12 -5.89 15.18 -14.75
CA VAL A 12 -4.98 16.18 -14.13
C VAL A 12 -4.30 15.65 -12.86
N VAL A 13 -4.97 14.75 -12.12
CA VAL A 13 -4.44 14.23 -10.85
C VAL A 13 -3.21 13.31 -11.05
N LEU A 14 -3.18 12.54 -12.15
CA LEU A 14 -2.03 11.67 -12.46
C LEU A 14 -0.88 12.39 -13.18
N ALA A 15 -1.17 13.43 -13.97
CA ALA A 15 -0.12 14.17 -14.70
C ALA A 15 0.72 15.12 -13.80
N MET A 16 0.19 15.58 -12.67
CA MET A 16 0.89 16.50 -11.78
C MET A 16 1.94 15.86 -10.85
N ALA A 17 1.90 14.54 -10.67
CA ALA A 17 2.88 13.83 -9.84
C ALA A 17 4.30 13.85 -10.45
N ALA A 18 4.43 14.01 -11.77
CA ALA A 18 5.73 13.96 -12.46
C ALA A 18 6.47 15.32 -12.55
N ILE A 19 5.77 16.46 -12.44
CA ILE A 19 6.38 17.79 -12.72
C ILE A 19 6.93 18.46 -11.46
N VAL A 20 6.43 18.14 -10.26
CA VAL A 20 6.81 18.85 -9.02
C VAL A 20 8.12 18.34 -8.40
N LEU A 21 8.59 17.14 -8.76
CA LEU A 21 9.86 16.58 -8.26
C LEU A 21 11.12 17.37 -8.69
N PHE A 22 11.02 18.30 -9.66
CA PHE A 22 12.20 18.97 -10.22
C PHE A 22 12.50 20.38 -9.68
N ARG A 23 11.67 20.98 -8.81
CA ARG A 23 11.86 22.38 -8.37
C ARG A 23 12.06 22.65 -6.89
N PHE A 24 12.03 21.65 -6.02
CA PHE A 24 12.26 21.81 -4.58
C PHE A 24 13.74 21.66 -4.17
N GLN A 25 14.67 22.36 -4.84
CA GLN A 25 16.09 22.28 -4.51
C GLN A 25 16.77 23.61 -4.11
N SER A 26 16.03 24.69 -3.89
CA SER A 26 16.68 25.89 -3.33
C SER A 26 15.73 26.83 -2.61
N ALA A 27 16.08 27.07 -1.34
CA ALA A 27 15.72 28.17 -0.45
C ALA A 27 14.51 27.99 0.48
N GLU A 28 14.85 27.80 1.75
CA GLU A 28 14.08 28.20 2.95
C GLU A 28 14.89 29.30 3.69
N PRO A 29 14.39 29.99 4.74
CA PRO A 29 13.12 29.79 5.47
C PRO A 29 12.33 31.09 5.79
N ALA A 30 11.02 30.99 6.04
CA ALA A 30 10.31 31.73 7.10
C ALA A 30 8.79 31.52 7.01
N PHE A 31 8.28 30.38 7.48
CA PHE A 31 7.00 30.27 8.20
C PHE A 31 6.97 28.88 8.81
N ALA A 32 7.12 28.79 10.13
CA ALA A 32 6.89 27.55 10.86
C ALA A 32 5.39 27.24 10.78
N PHE A 33 4.96 26.60 9.70
CA PHE A 33 3.62 26.04 9.59
C PHE A 33 3.61 24.77 10.45
N THR A 34 3.21 24.90 11.71
CA THR A 34 2.95 23.73 12.55
C THR A 34 1.75 22.97 11.95
N ILE A 35 1.97 21.68 11.66
CA ILE A 35 0.98 20.75 11.10
C ILE A 35 -0.30 20.67 11.98
N ASP A 36 -0.22 21.07 13.25
CA ASP A 36 -1.32 21.04 14.24
C ASP A 36 -2.56 21.87 13.85
N GLY A 37 -2.46 22.83 12.92
CA GLY A 37 -3.59 23.66 12.48
C GLY A 37 -4.32 23.20 11.20
N LEU A 38 -3.89 22.08 10.60
CA LEU A 38 -4.40 21.56 9.32
C LEU A 38 -5.12 20.22 9.43
N ALA A 39 -5.30 19.70 10.64
CA ALA A 39 -6.09 18.51 10.90
C ALA A 39 -7.57 18.77 10.54
N ALA A 40 -7.87 18.79 9.26
CA ALA A 40 -9.21 18.53 8.80
C ALA A 40 -9.33 17.02 8.72
N GLU A 41 -9.96 16.44 9.75
CA GLU A 41 -10.58 15.13 9.68
C GLU A 41 -11.66 15.20 8.59
N THR A 42 -11.24 15.12 7.34
CA THR A 42 -12.15 15.01 6.20
C THR A 42 -12.57 13.55 6.22
N GLU A 43 -13.66 13.27 6.91
CA GLU A 43 -14.27 11.94 6.90
C GLU A 43 -14.89 11.70 5.52
N PHE A 44 -14.56 10.56 4.92
CA PHE A 44 -15.16 10.13 3.66
C PHE A 44 -16.24 9.11 3.96
N SER A 45 -17.42 9.29 3.38
CA SER A 45 -18.49 8.30 3.47
C SER A 45 -18.09 7.02 2.73
N GLU A 46 -18.68 5.89 3.12
CA GLU A 46 -18.44 4.61 2.46
C GLU A 46 -18.77 4.66 0.96
N ASP A 47 -19.87 5.32 0.58
CA ASP A 47 -20.26 5.48 -0.82
C ASP A 47 -19.20 6.23 -1.64
N GLN A 48 -18.61 7.28 -1.07
CA GLN A 48 -17.52 8.02 -1.72
C GLN A 48 -16.28 7.14 -1.87
N LEU A 49 -15.91 6.39 -0.83
CA LEU A 49 -14.79 5.48 -0.88
C LEU A 49 -15.01 4.37 -1.92
N ARG A 50 -16.20 3.80 -2.00
CA ARG A 50 -16.56 2.79 -3.02
C ARG A 50 -16.48 3.36 -4.42
N GLN A 51 -16.98 4.58 -4.64
CA GLN A 51 -16.89 5.24 -5.93
C GLN A 51 -15.43 5.47 -6.36
N VAL A 52 -14.57 5.91 -5.43
CA VAL A 52 -13.14 6.08 -5.70
C VAL A 52 -12.48 4.73 -6.03
N TYR A 53 -12.81 3.68 -5.28
CA TYR A 53 -12.31 2.33 -5.55
C TYR A 53 -12.69 1.85 -6.95
N GLU A 54 -13.97 1.96 -7.34
CA GLU A 54 -14.47 1.54 -8.65
C GLU A 54 -13.81 2.31 -9.80
N GLN A 55 -13.61 3.63 -9.64
CA GLN A 55 -12.97 4.48 -10.64
C GLN A 55 -11.47 4.19 -10.81
N ASN A 56 -10.85 3.59 -9.78
CA ASN A 56 -9.42 3.30 -9.73
C ASN A 56 -9.13 1.81 -9.62
N LEU A 57 -10.07 0.94 -10.02
CA LEU A 57 -9.92 -0.53 -10.01
C LEU A 57 -8.56 -1.01 -10.56
N PRO A 58 -8.02 -0.46 -11.68
CA PRO A 58 -6.72 -0.88 -12.19
C PRO A 58 -5.54 -0.67 -11.24
N LEU A 59 -5.64 0.21 -10.24
CA LEU A 59 -4.62 0.41 -9.22
C LEU A 59 -4.65 -0.68 -8.14
N PHE A 60 -5.73 -1.45 -8.07
CA PHE A 60 -5.96 -2.50 -7.08
C PHE A 60 -5.92 -3.91 -7.70
N THR A 61 -5.57 -4.02 -8.98
CA THR A 61 -5.38 -5.31 -9.66
C THR A 61 -3.96 -5.84 -9.49
N TYR A 62 -3.83 -7.16 -9.45
CA TYR A 62 -2.55 -7.86 -9.39
C TYR A 62 -2.52 -8.98 -10.43
N ASP A 63 -1.32 -9.30 -10.94
CA ASP A 63 -1.14 -10.35 -11.95
C ASP A 63 -1.29 -11.74 -11.33
N VAL A 64 -0.67 -11.95 -10.16
CA VAL A 64 -0.67 -13.24 -9.46
C VAL A 64 -1.02 -13.03 -8.00
N GLY A 65 -1.93 -13.85 -7.48
CA GLY A 65 -2.24 -13.99 -6.07
C GLY A 65 -2.20 -15.45 -5.65
N VAL A 66 -1.66 -15.74 -4.48
CA VAL A 66 -1.55 -17.09 -3.92
C VAL A 66 -1.96 -17.09 -2.46
N ALA A 67 -2.70 -18.11 -2.07
CA ALA A 67 -2.88 -18.47 -0.67
C ALA A 67 -2.05 -19.71 -0.39
N VAL A 68 -1.22 -19.67 0.64
CA VAL A 68 -0.32 -20.76 0.99
C VAL A 68 -0.53 -21.20 2.43
N LEU A 69 -0.37 -22.50 2.67
CA LEU A 69 -0.09 -23.05 3.98
C LEU A 69 1.43 -23.03 4.15
N ALA A 70 1.90 -22.36 5.19
CA ALA A 70 3.32 -22.26 5.52
C ALA A 70 3.63 -23.05 6.79
N ALA A 71 4.82 -23.67 6.81
CA ALA A 71 5.45 -24.15 8.01
C ALA A 71 6.80 -23.42 8.19
N GLU A 72 7.05 -22.89 9.38
CA GLU A 72 8.35 -22.38 9.80
C GLU A 72 8.97 -23.34 10.81
N LEU A 73 10.22 -23.71 10.57
CA LEU A 73 11.00 -24.67 11.34
C LEU A 73 12.33 -24.05 11.76
N SER A 74 12.88 -24.57 12.85
CA SER A 74 14.28 -24.30 13.19
C SER A 74 15.21 -24.79 12.08
N PRO A 75 16.27 -24.06 11.71
CA PRO A 75 17.26 -24.55 10.73
C PRO A 75 17.97 -25.83 11.18
N GLU A 76 17.92 -26.16 12.47
CA GLU A 76 18.50 -27.39 13.04
C GLU A 76 17.53 -28.59 13.00
N THR A 77 16.35 -28.42 12.41
CA THR A 77 15.35 -29.50 12.33
C THR A 77 15.89 -30.63 11.46
N PRO A 78 15.89 -31.89 11.94
CA PRO A 78 16.42 -33.02 11.16
C PRO A 78 15.69 -33.18 9.82
N GLY A 79 16.44 -33.52 8.76
CA GLY A 79 15.87 -33.65 7.41
C GLY A 79 14.72 -34.66 7.32
N GLU A 80 14.79 -35.78 8.06
CA GLU A 80 13.70 -36.77 8.13
C GLU A 80 12.40 -36.18 8.70
N THR A 81 12.52 -35.31 9.70
CA THR A 81 11.37 -34.57 10.27
C THR A 81 10.79 -33.59 9.25
N VAL A 82 11.65 -32.86 8.54
CA VAL A 82 11.23 -31.92 7.48
C VAL A 82 10.45 -32.64 6.39
N GLU A 83 10.93 -33.80 5.95
CA GLU A 83 10.26 -34.63 4.93
C GLU A 83 8.90 -35.14 5.42
N HIS A 84 8.80 -35.59 6.69
CA HIS A 84 7.53 -36.01 7.28
C HIS A 84 6.52 -34.87 7.36
N ILE A 85 6.95 -33.68 7.76
CA ILE A 85 6.09 -32.49 7.80
C ILE A 85 5.60 -32.16 6.39
N LEU A 86 6.48 -32.17 5.39
CA LEU A 86 6.12 -31.85 4.01
C LEU A 86 5.09 -32.82 3.43
N LEU A 87 5.27 -34.13 3.66
CA LEU A 87 4.30 -35.16 3.28
C LEU A 87 2.94 -34.88 3.93
N ARG A 88 2.93 -34.58 5.22
CA ARG A 88 1.69 -34.35 5.97
C ARG A 88 0.97 -33.08 5.52
N MET A 89 1.72 -32.01 5.25
CA MET A 89 1.19 -30.78 4.66
C MET A 89 0.55 -31.04 3.30
N GLY A 90 1.03 -32.02 2.51
CA GLY A 90 0.41 -32.43 1.24
C GLY A 90 -0.97 -33.06 1.39
N GLU A 91 -1.26 -33.68 2.53
CA GLU A 91 -2.49 -34.42 2.78
C GLU A 91 -3.54 -33.63 3.56
N GLN A 92 -3.11 -32.72 4.44
CA GLN A 92 -4.00 -31.96 5.32
C GLN A 92 -3.71 -30.46 5.33
N THR A 93 -4.71 -29.69 5.73
CA THR A 93 -4.64 -28.22 5.81
C THR A 93 -5.14 -27.68 7.15
N ASP A 94 -5.37 -28.55 8.14
CA ASP A 94 -5.80 -28.18 9.48
C ASP A 94 -4.57 -27.79 10.30
N LEU A 95 -4.48 -26.50 10.63
CA LEU A 95 -3.34 -25.94 11.36
C LEU A 95 -3.21 -26.52 12.77
N ALA A 96 -4.33 -26.80 13.44
CA ALA A 96 -4.33 -27.30 14.81
C ALA A 96 -3.85 -28.75 14.83
N GLN A 97 -4.28 -29.55 13.86
CA GLN A 97 -3.81 -30.93 13.73
C GLN A 97 -2.33 -30.99 13.36
N LEU A 98 -1.86 -30.15 12.41
CA LEU A 98 -0.44 -30.06 12.07
C LEU A 98 0.43 -29.64 13.27
N ALA A 99 0.01 -28.62 14.03
CA ALA A 99 0.73 -28.17 15.22
C ALA A 99 0.72 -29.21 16.36
N GLN A 100 -0.30 -30.05 16.45
CA GLN A 100 -0.35 -31.15 17.41
C GLN A 100 0.58 -32.30 17.02
N GLU A 101 0.65 -32.61 15.71
CA GLU A 101 1.47 -33.69 15.17
C GLU A 101 2.97 -33.31 15.13
N PHE A 102 3.27 -32.02 14.88
CA PHE A 102 4.62 -31.48 14.77
C PHE A 102 4.79 -30.22 15.63
N PRO A 103 4.95 -30.37 16.97
CA PRO A 103 5.10 -29.23 17.88
C PRO A 103 6.36 -28.37 17.63
N GLU A 104 7.34 -28.88 16.86
CA GLU A 104 8.55 -28.16 16.46
C GLU A 104 8.30 -27.13 15.34
N GLY A 105 7.16 -27.19 14.65
CA GLY A 105 6.82 -26.30 13.55
C GLY A 105 5.74 -25.28 13.89
N SER A 106 5.90 -24.08 13.35
CA SER A 106 4.86 -23.05 13.37
C SER A 106 4.10 -23.08 12.05
N PHE A 107 2.81 -23.42 12.10
CA PHE A 107 1.95 -23.54 10.91
C PHE A 107 0.96 -22.38 10.82
N TYR A 108 0.85 -21.77 9.66
CA TYR A 108 -0.07 -20.66 9.44
C TYR A 108 -0.40 -20.48 7.96
N ARG A 109 -1.40 -19.65 7.66
CA ARG A 109 -1.77 -19.30 6.28
C ARG A 109 -1.26 -17.93 5.93
N LEU A 110 -0.82 -17.77 4.69
CA LEU A 110 -0.44 -16.49 4.11
C LEU A 110 -1.19 -16.28 2.81
N GLU A 111 -1.65 -15.05 2.61
CA GLU A 111 -2.13 -14.56 1.31
C GLU A 111 -1.11 -13.55 0.80
N MET A 112 -0.69 -13.73 -0.44
CA MET A 112 0.36 -12.92 -1.07
C MET A 112 -0.05 -12.64 -2.51
N ASN A 113 0.31 -11.49 -3.03
CA ASN A 113 0.05 -11.14 -4.42
C ASN A 113 1.10 -10.16 -4.96
N SER A 114 1.14 -10.01 -6.28
CA SER A 114 2.16 -9.19 -6.95
C SER A 114 2.01 -7.68 -6.72
N LEU A 115 0.87 -7.22 -6.20
CA LEU A 115 0.65 -5.83 -5.83
C LEU A 115 1.08 -5.55 -4.38
N ASP A 116 1.04 -6.56 -3.51
CA ASP A 116 1.44 -6.44 -2.11
C ASP A 116 2.97 -6.45 -1.98
N THR A 117 3.59 -5.29 -2.22
CA THR A 117 5.02 -5.10 -2.06
C THR A 117 5.35 -4.83 -0.59
N GLN A 118 5.26 -5.88 0.24
CA GLN A 118 5.87 -5.87 1.57
C GLN A 118 7.42 -5.89 1.52
N GLU A 119 8.02 -5.65 0.34
CA GLU A 119 9.45 -5.51 0.07
C GLU A 119 10.17 -4.59 1.08
N GLY A 120 9.48 -3.64 1.69
CA GLY A 120 10.05 -2.75 2.71
C GLY A 120 10.21 -3.35 4.12
N ARG A 121 9.71 -4.56 4.42
CA ARG A 121 9.60 -5.05 5.81
C ARG A 121 10.45 -6.26 6.20
N SER A 122 10.82 -7.17 5.28
CA SER A 122 11.81 -8.23 5.60
C SER A 122 12.31 -8.97 4.36
N GLY A 123 13.58 -9.39 4.34
CA GLY A 123 14.11 -10.31 3.32
C GLY A 123 13.39 -11.67 3.30
N ALA A 124 12.71 -12.04 4.40
CA ALA A 124 11.91 -13.26 4.48
C ALA A 124 10.68 -13.21 3.55
N TYR A 125 10.03 -12.05 3.39
CA TYR A 125 8.89 -11.93 2.47
C TYR A 125 9.31 -12.14 1.02
N ALA A 126 10.43 -11.55 0.61
CA ALA A 126 10.95 -11.69 -0.76
C ALA A 126 11.20 -13.16 -1.13
N ALA A 127 11.87 -13.92 -0.25
CA ALA A 127 12.12 -15.35 -0.46
C ALA A 127 10.81 -16.17 -0.55
N ARG A 128 9.84 -15.90 0.33
CA ARG A 128 8.52 -16.55 0.30
C ARG A 128 7.80 -16.27 -1.01
N TRP A 129 7.81 -15.01 -1.46
CA TRP A 129 7.13 -14.59 -2.69
C TRP A 129 7.78 -15.17 -3.93
N GLU A 130 9.11 -15.16 -4.01
CA GLU A 130 9.85 -15.74 -5.13
C GLU A 130 9.43 -17.19 -5.40
N ILE A 131 9.28 -17.99 -4.35
CA ILE A 131 8.84 -19.38 -4.45
C ILE A 131 7.33 -19.47 -4.69
N ALA A 132 6.52 -18.85 -3.82
CA ALA A 132 5.07 -19.00 -3.85
C ALA A 132 4.43 -18.49 -5.16
N SER A 133 4.96 -17.41 -5.74
CA SER A 133 4.44 -16.82 -6.98
C SER A 133 4.56 -17.73 -8.21
N GLN A 134 5.39 -18.78 -8.13
CA GLN A 134 5.59 -19.76 -9.21
C GLN A 134 4.77 -21.04 -9.01
N MET A 135 4.27 -21.28 -7.79
CA MET A 135 3.57 -22.51 -7.43
C MET A 135 2.17 -22.60 -8.04
N GLN A 136 1.75 -23.80 -8.39
CA GLN A 136 0.40 -24.17 -8.78
C GLN A 136 -0.43 -24.67 -7.59
N GLU A 137 -1.76 -24.63 -7.71
CA GLU A 137 -2.65 -25.12 -6.65
C GLU A 137 -2.34 -26.59 -6.28
N GLY A 138 -2.19 -26.85 -4.98
CA GLY A 138 -1.84 -28.16 -4.43
C GLY A 138 -0.34 -28.46 -4.43
N GLU A 139 0.49 -27.67 -5.09
CA GLU A 139 1.94 -27.87 -5.15
C GLU A 139 2.59 -27.65 -3.78
N LEU A 140 3.64 -28.42 -3.51
CA LEU A 140 4.50 -28.31 -2.34
C LEU A 140 5.86 -27.76 -2.76
N SER A 141 6.42 -26.85 -1.97
CA SER A 141 7.81 -26.41 -2.16
C SER A 141 8.78 -27.45 -1.60
N GLY A 142 10.02 -27.41 -2.07
CA GLY A 142 11.14 -27.94 -1.27
C GLY A 142 11.38 -27.06 -0.02
N PRO A 143 12.21 -27.52 0.93
CA PRO A 143 12.67 -26.66 2.02
C PRO A 143 13.54 -25.51 1.50
N PHE A 144 13.34 -24.32 2.04
CA PHE A 144 14.13 -23.13 1.70
C PHE A 144 14.37 -22.24 2.94
N ASP A 145 15.41 -21.39 2.89
CA ASP A 145 15.63 -20.39 3.93
C ASP A 145 14.80 -19.13 3.65
N ALA A 146 14.16 -18.62 4.69
CA ALA A 146 13.59 -17.29 4.67
C ALA A 146 13.78 -16.62 6.04
N GLY A 147 14.72 -15.69 6.09
CA GLY A 147 15.00 -14.92 7.31
C GLY A 147 15.64 -15.74 8.42
N GLY A 148 16.49 -16.73 8.09
CA GLY A 148 17.18 -17.58 9.06
C GLY A 148 16.30 -18.70 9.65
N THR A 149 15.18 -19.00 9.00
CA THR A 149 14.30 -20.12 9.34
C THR A 149 14.14 -21.03 8.13
N GLN A 150 13.97 -22.32 8.38
CA GLN A 150 13.66 -23.27 7.33
C GLN A 150 12.16 -23.27 7.09
N MET A 151 11.74 -23.00 5.86
CA MET A 151 10.34 -22.90 5.49
C MET A 151 9.90 -23.98 4.51
N LEU A 152 8.64 -24.36 4.64
CA LEU A 152 7.91 -25.22 3.70
C LEU A 152 6.61 -24.52 3.31
N LEU A 153 6.23 -24.61 2.04
CA LEU A 153 4.98 -24.06 1.54
C LEU A 153 4.16 -25.14 0.84
N ARG A 154 2.84 -25.06 1.00
CA ARG A 154 1.86 -25.67 0.12
C ARG A 154 0.98 -24.59 -0.48
N CYS A 155 0.87 -24.54 -1.80
CA CYS A 155 -0.08 -23.65 -2.45
C CYS A 155 -1.49 -24.22 -2.28
N LEU A 156 -2.38 -23.44 -1.66
CA LEU A 156 -3.77 -23.80 -1.41
C LEU A 156 -4.68 -23.31 -2.53
N SER A 157 -4.36 -22.15 -3.11
CA SER A 157 -5.09 -21.59 -4.25
C SER A 157 -4.23 -20.57 -4.97
N ARG A 158 -4.45 -20.44 -6.27
CA ARG A 158 -3.81 -19.45 -7.13
C ARG A 158 -4.86 -18.66 -7.90
N THR A 159 -4.71 -17.35 -7.93
CA THR A 159 -5.56 -16.42 -8.68
C THR A 159 -4.71 -15.66 -9.68
N GLU A 160 -5.10 -15.68 -10.93
CA GLU A 160 -4.49 -14.90 -12.00
C GLU A 160 -5.34 -13.65 -12.27
N ASN A 161 -4.69 -12.50 -12.48
CA ASN A 161 -5.33 -11.22 -12.79
C ASN A 161 -6.44 -10.84 -11.78
N GLY A 162 -6.12 -10.97 -10.48
CA GLY A 162 -7.07 -10.72 -9.42
C GLY A 162 -7.19 -9.23 -9.06
N THR A 163 -8.10 -8.94 -8.13
CA THR A 163 -8.32 -7.59 -7.61
C THR A 163 -8.39 -7.64 -6.09
N LEU A 164 -7.69 -6.71 -5.42
CA LEU A 164 -7.77 -6.59 -3.98
C LEU A 164 -9.18 -6.18 -3.56
N PRO A 165 -9.79 -6.86 -2.57
CA PRO A 165 -11.11 -6.48 -2.05
C PRO A 165 -11.11 -5.05 -1.52
N PHE A 166 -12.23 -4.34 -1.70
CA PHE A 166 -12.41 -2.98 -1.17
C PHE A 166 -12.04 -2.87 0.31
N GLU A 167 -12.48 -3.82 1.15
CA GLU A 167 -12.21 -3.81 2.59
C GLU A 167 -10.71 -3.87 2.91
N THR A 168 -9.91 -4.53 2.08
CA THR A 168 -8.45 -4.62 2.24
C THR A 168 -7.75 -3.28 1.98
N VAL A 169 -8.23 -2.51 0.99
CA VAL A 169 -7.59 -1.25 0.56
C VAL A 169 -8.24 -0.01 1.15
N ARG A 170 -9.43 -0.14 1.75
CA ARG A 170 -10.24 0.96 2.29
C ARG A 170 -9.43 1.91 3.17
N GLY A 171 -8.77 1.38 4.21
CA GLY A 171 -8.05 2.21 5.18
C GLY A 171 -6.86 2.95 4.56
N THR A 172 -6.12 2.30 3.68
CA THR A 172 -5.00 2.92 2.95
C THR A 172 -5.50 4.02 2.01
N MET A 173 -6.57 3.75 1.27
CA MET A 173 -7.18 4.71 0.35
C MET A 173 -7.76 5.91 1.09
N GLU A 174 -8.46 5.69 2.21
CA GLU A 174 -9.00 6.76 3.05
C GLU A 174 -7.88 7.67 3.57
N SER A 175 -6.79 7.08 4.08
CA SER A 175 -5.60 7.82 4.52
C SER A 175 -4.95 8.66 3.39
N GLN A 176 -4.85 8.08 2.20
CA GLN A 176 -4.35 8.79 1.02
C GLN A 176 -5.25 9.95 0.61
N LEU A 177 -6.57 9.77 0.63
CA LEU A 177 -7.54 10.83 0.32
C LEU A 177 -7.51 11.95 1.35
N GLN A 178 -7.39 11.62 2.64
CA GLN A 178 -7.21 12.61 3.71
C GLN A 178 -5.92 13.41 3.51
N THR A 179 -4.81 12.73 3.18
CA THR A 179 -3.54 13.37 2.89
C THR A 179 -3.65 14.33 1.70
N ALA A 180 -4.32 13.90 0.62
CA ALA A 180 -4.55 14.74 -0.56
C ALA A 180 -5.42 15.97 -0.23
N ALA A 181 -6.47 15.80 0.59
CA ALA A 181 -7.32 16.90 1.02
C ALA A 181 -6.57 17.93 1.88
N VAL A 182 -5.67 17.48 2.76
CA VAL A 182 -4.79 18.36 3.54
C VAL A 182 -3.82 19.12 2.63
N GLN A 183 -3.21 18.43 1.67
CA GLN A 183 -2.30 19.07 0.71
C GLN A 183 -2.99 20.14 -0.13
N GLU A 184 -4.23 19.92 -0.55
CA GLU A 184 -4.97 20.92 -1.32
C GLU A 184 -5.31 22.14 -0.45
N LYS A 185 -5.70 21.94 0.81
CA LYS A 185 -5.90 23.05 1.77
C LYS A 185 -4.62 23.84 2.03
N ILE A 186 -3.46 23.18 2.07
CA ILE A 186 -2.16 23.86 2.16
C ILE A 186 -1.97 24.77 0.96
N ARG A 187 -2.20 24.26 -0.26
CA ARG A 187 -2.04 25.04 -1.50
C ARG A 187 -2.98 26.23 -1.57
N GLU A 188 -4.26 26.04 -1.21
CA GLU A 188 -5.24 27.13 -1.16
C GLU A 188 -4.81 28.23 -0.19
N LYS A 189 -4.37 27.87 1.02
CA LYS A 189 -3.87 28.84 2.01
C LYS A 189 -2.59 29.54 1.55
N ALA A 190 -1.67 28.82 0.92
CA ALA A 190 -0.44 29.40 0.38
C ALA A 190 -0.76 30.42 -0.72
N ALA A 191 -1.64 30.08 -1.66
CA ALA A 191 -2.08 30.99 -2.72
C ALA A 191 -2.79 32.24 -2.15
N GLN A 192 -3.65 32.07 -1.13
CA GLN A 192 -4.28 33.21 -0.45
C GLN A 192 -3.25 34.12 0.24
N ALA A 193 -2.24 33.54 0.90
CA ALA A 193 -1.19 34.31 1.54
C ALA A 193 -0.30 35.07 0.53
N GLU A 194 0.00 34.46 -0.62
CA GLU A 194 0.71 35.12 -1.73
C GLU A 194 -0.08 36.33 -2.25
N ILE A 195 -1.40 36.18 -2.48
CA ILE A 195 -2.27 37.27 -2.92
C ILE A 195 -2.28 38.44 -1.92
N VAL A 196 -2.36 38.14 -0.61
CA VAL A 196 -2.34 39.18 0.44
C VAL A 196 -1.00 39.91 0.45
N CYS A 197 0.12 39.20 0.26
CA CYS A 197 1.44 39.81 0.23
C CYS A 197 1.62 40.74 -0.98
N GLU A 198 1.12 40.35 -2.16
CA GLU A 198 1.12 41.20 -3.35
C GLU A 198 0.27 42.46 -3.16
N GLU A 199 -0.90 42.35 -2.53
CA GLU A 199 -1.77 43.50 -2.25
C GLU A 199 -1.10 44.51 -1.31
N ASP A 200 -0.44 44.04 -0.26
CA ASP A 200 0.31 44.89 0.67
C ASP A 200 1.49 45.60 -0.02
N GLN A 201 2.23 44.90 -0.89
CA GLN A 201 3.32 45.49 -1.67
C GLN A 201 2.82 46.57 -2.65
N LEU A 202 1.73 46.31 -3.36
CA LEU A 202 1.11 47.27 -4.27
C LEU A 202 0.58 48.50 -3.53
N ARG A 203 -0.01 48.31 -2.35
CA ARG A 203 -0.49 49.40 -1.49
C ARG A 203 0.67 50.27 -0.99
N GLN A 204 1.77 49.65 -0.57
CA GLN A 204 2.95 50.38 -0.11
C GLN A 204 3.61 51.17 -1.26
N ALA A 205 3.76 50.57 -2.43
CA ALA A 205 4.25 51.27 -3.62
C ALA A 205 3.34 52.45 -4.05
N ALA A 206 2.02 52.30 -3.91
CA ALA A 206 1.08 53.39 -4.20
C ALA A 206 1.17 54.55 -3.20
N LEU A 207 1.40 54.25 -1.91
CA LEU A 207 1.63 55.28 -0.89
C LEU A 207 2.92 56.06 -1.16
N GLU A 208 4.01 55.36 -1.48
CA GLU A 208 5.28 55.98 -1.86
C GLU A 208 5.14 56.87 -3.11
N ALA A 209 4.42 56.42 -4.14
CA ALA A 209 4.17 57.19 -5.37
C ALA A 209 3.29 58.43 -5.14
N LEU A 210 2.40 58.40 -4.14
CA LEU A 210 1.56 59.53 -3.74
C LEU A 210 2.28 60.50 -2.78
N GLY A 211 3.55 60.25 -2.44
CA GLY A 211 4.36 61.12 -1.59
C GLY A 211 3.91 61.15 -0.12
N LYS A 212 3.32 60.05 0.37
CA LYS A 212 2.95 59.86 1.78
C LYS A 212 3.72 58.73 2.42
#